data_AF-A0A3C1UT40-F1
#
_entry.id   AF-A0A3C1UT40-F1
#
_cell.length_a   1.000
_cell.length_b   1.000
_cell.length_c   1.000
_cell.angle_alpha   90.00
_cell.angle_beta   90.00
_cell.angle_gamma   90.00
#
_symmetry.space_group_name_H-M   'P 1'
#
loop_
_entity.id
_entity.type
_entity.pdbx_description
1 polymer ?
#
loop_
_entity_poly.entity_id
_entity_poly.type
_entity_poly.pdbx_seq_one_letter_code
_entity_poly.pdbx_strand_id
1 'polypeptide(L)'
;MTNALQLKVFRNEISQQAASRYLRAFESDIESGYMYYPPHDIGSIFLRAQKLSLDHSTTLGSRSLDILHVASALEFGCDTLITFDQKQERLAKEAGLQTH
;
A
#
# COMPACT_ATOMS: atom_id res chain seq x y z
N MET A 1 -4.41 -1.56 5.93
CA MET A 1 -4.57 -2.96 6.39
C MET A 1 -5.96 -3.24 7.01
N THR A 2 -6.47 -2.38 7.90
CA THR A 2 -7.75 -2.56 8.61
C THR A 2 -8.91 -2.96 7.71
N ASN A 3 -9.14 -2.23 6.61
CA ASN A 3 -10.22 -2.54 5.68
C ASN A 3 -10.15 -3.97 5.10
N ALA A 4 -8.95 -4.46 4.79
CA ALA A 4 -8.78 -5.80 4.21
C ALA A 4 -9.19 -6.89 5.21
N LEU A 5 -8.85 -6.74 6.50
CA LEU A 5 -9.26 -7.67 7.54
C LEU A 5 -10.76 -7.61 7.80
N GLN A 6 -11.36 -6.41 7.85
CA GLN A 6 -12.81 -6.27 8.00
C GLN A 6 -13.58 -6.88 6.82
N LEU A 7 -13.05 -6.75 5.60
CA LEU A 7 -13.64 -7.39 4.41
C LEU A 7 -13.60 -8.91 4.50
N LYS A 8 -12.53 -9.50 5.06
CA LYS A 8 -12.47 -10.95 5.31
C LYS A 8 -13.49 -11.40 6.36
N VAL A 9 -13.75 -10.60 7.39
CA VAL A 9 -14.84 -10.87 8.35
C VAL A 9 -16.20 -10.84 7.65
N PHE A 10 -16.47 -9.79 6.87
CA PHE A 10 -17.73 -9.67 6.12
C PHE A 10 -17.97 -10.86 5.18
N ARG A 11 -16.90 -11.40 4.56
CA ARG A 11 -16.95 -12.58 3.69
C ARG A 11 -17.02 -13.91 4.45
N ASN A 12 -17.08 -13.88 5.79
CA ASN A 12 -17.03 -15.07 6.67
C ASN A 12 -15.76 -15.92 6.49
N GLU A 13 -14.65 -15.32 6.02
CA GLU A 13 -13.37 -16.02 5.86
C GLU A 13 -12.60 -16.10 7.19
N ILE A 14 -12.82 -15.15 8.09
CA ILE A 14 -12.23 -15.10 9.45
C ILE A 14 -13.26 -14.58 10.45
N SER A 15 -13.09 -14.90 11.74
CA SER A 15 -13.91 -14.31 12.81
C SER A 15 -13.45 -12.88 13.15
N GLN A 16 -14.35 -12.09 13.74
CA GLN A 16 -13.99 -10.77 14.27
C GLN A 16 -12.84 -10.84 15.28
N GLN A 17 -12.84 -11.87 16.14
CA GLN A 17 -11.77 -12.09 17.12
C GLN A 17 -10.41 -12.35 16.44
N ALA A 18 -10.40 -13.11 15.35
CA ALA A 18 -9.19 -13.34 14.57
C ALA A 18 -8.69 -12.05 13.91
N ALA A 19 -9.60 -11.26 13.29
CA ALA A 19 -9.25 -9.96 12.71
C ALA A 19 -8.63 -9.00 13.74
N SER A 20 -9.22 -8.89 14.94
CA SER A 20 -8.68 -8.08 16.02
C SER A 20 -7.31 -8.58 16.51
N ARG A 21 -7.08 -9.90 16.53
CA ARG A 21 -5.76 -10.45 16.87
C ARG A 21 -4.71 -10.09 15.84
N TYR A 22 -5.03 -10.17 14.54
CA TYR A 22 -4.09 -9.79 13.47
C TYR A 22 -3.77 -8.30 13.47
N LEU A 23 -4.75 -7.43 13.76
CA LEU A 23 -4.51 -5.99 13.90
C LEU A 23 -3.55 -5.69 15.06
N ARG A 24 -3.78 -6.30 16.23
CA ARG A 24 -2.88 -6.13 17.39
C ARG A 24 -1.47 -6.63 17.13
N ALA A 25 -1.32 -7.75 16.41
CA ALA A 25 0.00 -8.25 16.04
C ALA A 25 0.74 -7.23 15.17
N PHE A 26 0.07 -6.65 14.18
CA PHE A 26 0.65 -5.61 13.32
C PHE A 26 1.00 -4.33 14.08
N GLU A 27 0.17 -3.89 15.03
CA GLU A 27 0.47 -2.76 15.91
C GLU A 27 1.72 -3.05 16.76
N SER A 28 1.82 -4.25 17.33
CA SER A 28 2.98 -4.70 18.09
C SER A 28 4.27 -4.75 17.24
N ASP A 29 4.17 -5.11 15.96
CA ASP A 29 5.31 -5.10 15.03
C ASP A 29 5.81 -3.67 14.77
N ILE A 30 4.92 -2.67 14.74
CA ILE A 30 5.29 -1.25 14.63
C ILE A 30 5.93 -0.77 15.94
N GLU A 31 5.30 -1.06 17.09
CA GLU A 31 5.79 -0.64 18.41
C GLU A 31 7.16 -1.24 18.76
N SER A 32 7.41 -2.48 18.34
CA SER A 32 8.72 -3.14 18.52
C SER A 32 9.80 -2.65 17.56
N GLY A 33 9.44 -1.82 16.57
CA GLY A 33 10.35 -1.35 15.51
C GLY A 33 10.66 -2.40 14.45
N TYR A 34 9.99 -3.55 14.45
CA TYR A 34 10.10 -4.54 13.37
C TYR A 34 9.60 -3.96 12.04
N MET A 35 8.53 -3.16 12.08
CA MET A 35 8.11 -2.31 10.97
C MET A 35 8.39 -0.85 11.28
N TYR A 36 9.13 -0.19 10.39
CA TYR A 36 9.38 1.24 10.48
C TYR A 36 8.34 2.02 9.67
N TYR A 37 7.68 2.98 10.32
CA TYR A 37 6.78 3.92 9.66
C TYR A 37 7.47 5.30 9.56
N PRO A 38 8.15 5.60 8.44
CA PRO A 38 8.86 6.86 8.29
C PRO A 38 7.90 8.07 8.34
N PRO A 39 8.34 9.19 8.94
CA PRO A 39 7.68 10.47 8.76
C PRO A 39 7.52 10.77 7.26
N HIS A 40 6.34 11.24 6.84
CA HIS A 40 6.07 11.65 5.47
C HIS A 40 5.35 12.97 5.41
N ASP A 41 5.61 13.70 4.33
CA ASP A 41 4.73 14.76 3.87
C ASP A 41 3.64 14.16 2.98
N ILE A 42 2.41 14.17 3.50
CA ILE A 42 1.25 13.69 2.78
C ILE A 42 1.00 14.52 1.50
N GLY A 43 1.36 15.81 1.49
CA GLY A 43 1.22 16.68 0.32
C GLY A 43 2.04 16.19 -0.87
N SER A 44 3.32 15.88 -0.62
CA SER A 44 4.23 15.31 -1.62
C SER A 44 3.73 13.97 -2.18
N ILE A 45 3.18 13.09 -1.33
CA ILE A 45 2.56 11.83 -1.78
C ILE A 45 1.39 12.10 -2.73
N PHE A 46 0.50 13.04 -2.41
CA PHE A 46 -0.64 13.36 -3.28
C PHE A 46 -0.21 13.99 -4.60
N LEU A 47 0.78 14.87 -4.59
CA LEU A 47 1.34 15.45 -5.81
C LEU A 47 1.96 14.37 -6.70
N ARG A 48 2.74 13.45 -6.12
CA ARG A 48 3.30 12.32 -6.86
C ARG A 48 2.21 11.39 -7.39
N ALA A 49 1.18 11.11 -6.59
CA ALA A 49 0.05 10.29 -7.02
C ALA A 49 -0.69 10.92 -8.21
N GLN A 50 -0.90 12.23 -8.21
CA GLN A 50 -1.49 12.93 -9.36
C GLN A 50 -0.64 12.78 -10.61
N LYS A 51 0.68 12.95 -10.50
CA LYS A 51 1.62 12.74 -11.61
C LYS A 51 1.54 11.31 -12.16
N LEU A 52 1.65 10.30 -11.30
CA LEU A 52 1.53 8.89 -11.69
C LEU A 52 0.18 8.60 -12.37
N SER A 53 -0.90 9.22 -11.89
CA SER A 53 -2.21 9.06 -12.50
C SER A 53 -2.26 9.62 -13.92
N LEU A 54 -1.70 10.81 -14.15
CA LEU A 54 -1.64 11.42 -15.48
C LEU A 54 -0.77 10.60 -16.44
N ASP A 55 0.36 10.11 -15.94
CA ASP A 55 1.37 9.44 -16.76
C ASP A 55 0.96 7.99 -17.11
N HIS A 56 0.22 7.29 -16.25
CA HIS A 56 -0.01 5.84 -16.41
C HIS A 56 -1.46 5.36 -16.37
N SER A 57 -2.41 6.08 -15.73
CA SER A 57 -3.75 5.52 -15.48
C SER A 57 -4.56 5.25 -16.74
N THR A 58 -4.41 6.07 -17.79
CA THR A 58 -5.09 5.86 -19.08
C THR A 58 -4.74 4.50 -19.71
N THR A 59 -3.52 4.01 -19.48
CA THR A 59 -3.02 2.76 -20.04
C THR A 59 -3.22 1.58 -19.10
N LEU A 60 -2.96 1.77 -17.81
CA LEU A 60 -2.95 0.69 -16.81
C LEU A 60 -4.30 0.48 -16.11
N GLY A 61 -5.18 1.49 -16.08
CA GLY A 61 -6.43 1.43 -15.33
C GLY A 61 -6.21 1.29 -13.82
N SER A 62 -5.16 1.91 -13.29
CA SER A 62 -4.80 1.89 -11.86
C SER A 62 -5.88 2.55 -11.01
N ARG A 63 -6.25 1.95 -9.87
CA ARG A 63 -7.18 2.57 -8.91
C ARG A 63 -6.42 3.56 -8.03
N SER A 64 -7.14 4.54 -7.47
CA SER A 64 -6.55 5.59 -6.63
C SER A 64 -5.69 5.04 -5.49
N LEU A 65 -6.09 3.93 -4.84
CA LEU A 65 -5.29 3.31 -3.79
C LEU A 65 -4.02 2.65 -4.34
N ASP A 66 -4.09 1.99 -5.50
CA ASP A 66 -2.90 1.41 -6.15
C ASP A 66 -1.85 2.51 -6.39
N ILE A 67 -2.30 3.68 -6.87
CA ILE A 67 -1.48 4.86 -7.14
C ILE A 67 -0.90 5.47 -5.86
N LEU A 68 -1.72 5.65 -4.83
CA LEU A 68 -1.26 6.22 -3.54
C LEU A 68 -0.18 5.36 -2.88
N HIS A 69 -0.28 4.04 -2.98
CA HIS A 69 0.74 3.13 -2.45
C HIS A 69 2.07 3.26 -3.20
N VAL A 70 2.05 3.29 -4.53
CA VAL A 70 3.28 3.47 -5.34
C VAL A 70 3.89 4.85 -5.11
N ALA A 71 3.07 5.90 -5.04
CA ALA A 71 3.52 7.25 -4.72
C ALA A 71 4.18 7.32 -3.33
N SER A 72 3.59 6.65 -2.33
CA SER A 72 4.14 6.59 -0.98
C SER A 72 5.51 5.93 -0.97
N ALA A 73 5.66 4.77 -1.64
CA ALA A 73 6.95 4.08 -1.71
C ALA A 73 8.05 4.96 -2.33
N LEU A 74 7.73 5.70 -3.38
CA LEU A 74 8.67 6.62 -4.01
C LEU A 74 9.02 7.81 -3.12
N GLU A 75 8.06 8.39 -2.41
CA GLU A 75 8.32 9.49 -1.45
C GLU A 75 9.10 9.00 -0.21
N PHE A 76 8.94 7.75 0.17
CA PHE A 76 9.76 7.11 1.21
C PHE A 76 11.17 6.74 0.73
N GLY A 77 11.50 6.96 -0.54
CA GLY A 77 12.79 6.58 -1.11
C GLY A 77 13.00 5.07 -1.20
N CYS A 78 11.92 4.29 -1.23
CA CYS A 78 12.00 2.85 -1.44
C CYS A 78 12.49 2.55 -2.86
N ASP A 79 13.31 1.52 -2.96
CA ASP A 79 13.79 0.90 -4.19
C ASP A 79 12.88 -0.26 -4.63
N THR A 80 12.21 -0.91 -3.69
CA THR A 80 11.35 -2.08 -3.93
C THR A 80 9.96 -1.91 -3.30
N LEU A 81 8.91 -2.28 -4.06
CA LEU A 81 7.55 -2.45 -3.54
C LEU A 81 7.20 -3.95 -3.44
N ILE A 82 6.87 -4.42 -2.23
CA ILE A 82 6.33 -5.77 -2.03
C ILE A 82 4.82 -5.73 -2.28
N THR A 83 4.33 -6.48 -3.26
CA THR A 83 2.91 -6.51 -3.58
C THR A 83 2.45 -7.81 -4.22
N PHE A 84 1.23 -8.21 -3.89
CA PHE A 84 0.53 -9.34 -4.51
C PHE A 84 -0.61 -8.89 -5.43
N ASP A 85 -0.75 -7.58 -5.68
CA ASP A 85 -1.72 -7.03 -6.62
C ASP A 85 -1.02 -6.71 -7.96
N GLN A 86 -1.38 -7.44 -9.02
CA GLN A 86 -0.75 -7.30 -10.34
C GLN A 86 -0.90 -5.90 -10.93
N LYS A 87 -1.96 -5.14 -10.61
CA LYS A 87 -2.11 -3.76 -11.11
C LYS A 87 -1.14 -2.82 -10.40
N GLN A 88 -1.01 -2.98 -9.09
CA GLN A 88 -0.04 -2.24 -8.30
C GLN A 88 1.40 -2.57 -8.71
N GLU A 89 1.69 -3.85 -8.96
CA GLU A 89 2.99 -4.32 -9.45
C GLU A 89 3.37 -3.65 -10.79
N ARG A 90 2.44 -3.63 -11.75
CA ARG A 90 2.68 -3.01 -13.06
C ARG A 90 2.91 -1.51 -12.93
N LEU A 91 2.11 -0.81 -12.13
CA LEU A 91 2.31 0.62 -11.89
C LEU A 91 3.66 0.90 -11.21
N ALA A 92 4.06 0.09 -10.24
CA ALA A 92 5.34 0.22 -9.55
C ALA A 92 6.53 0.08 -10.51
N LYS A 93 6.49 -0.90 -11.42
CA LYS A 93 7.51 -1.09 -12.45
C LYS A 93 7.60 0.09 -13.42
N GLU A 94 6.46 0.58 -13.90
CA GLU A 94 6.41 1.77 -14.78
C GLU A 94 6.93 3.03 -14.06
N ALA A 95 6.76 3.10 -12.74
CA ALA A 95 7.27 4.19 -11.91
C ALA A 95 8.75 4.01 -11.48
N GLY A 96 9.42 2.93 -11.92
CA GLY A 96 10.84 2.69 -11.68
C GLY A 96 11.19 1.92 -10.40
N LEU A 97 10.21 1.33 -9.73
CA LEU A 97 10.45 0.47 -8.55
C LEU A 97 10.71 -0.98 -8.96
N GLN A 98 11.55 -1.67 -8.20
CA GLN A 98 11.59 -3.13 -8.19
C GLN A 98 10.33 -3.68 -7.51
N THR A 99 9.94 -4.93 -7.80
CA THR A 99 8.75 -5.54 -7.20
C THR A 99 9.02 -6.98 -6.77
N HIS A 100 8.45 -7.36 -5.63
CA HIS A 100 8.48 -8.72 -5.08
C HIS A 100 7.11 -9.18 -4.60
#